data_AF-A0A183FKI8-F1
#
_entry.id   AF-A0A183FKI8-F1
#
_cell.length_a   1.000
_cell.length_b   1.000
_cell.length_c   1.000
_cell.angle_alpha   90.00
_cell.angle_beta   90.00
_cell.angle_gamma   90.00
#
_symmetry.space_group_name_H-M   'P 1'
#
loop_
_entity.id
_entity.type
_entity.pdbx_description
1 polymer ?
#
loop_
_entity_poly.entity_id
_entity_poly.type
_entity_poly.pdbx_seq_one_letter_code
_entity_poly.pdbx_strand_id
1 'polypeptide(L)'
;MVEEPHDIVFVVPAAVESPADSEWMEVTMALTLVRGGSELVAVAPPRGEAAWKAIRMKMIEVIQTIRESAPTVKHKVVTKIPAAARECMPALVTGYKLRKGVEAAYPNAVVNEFIDTLRKYLDEDVAIEYSCARTNIFE
;
A
#
# COMPACT_ATOMS: atom_id res chain seq x y z
N MET A 1 -8.61 27.57 5.88
CA MET A 1 -7.52 27.04 5.03
C MET A 1 -8.02 25.72 4.50
N VAL A 2 -8.17 25.59 3.18
CA VAL A 2 -8.50 24.31 2.55
C VAL A 2 -7.16 23.61 2.37
N GLU A 3 -6.95 22.48 3.05
CA GLU A 3 -5.77 21.64 2.81
C GLU A 3 -5.71 21.29 1.31
N GLU A 4 -4.54 21.46 0.71
CA GLU A 4 -4.32 21.00 -0.65
C GLU A 4 -4.46 19.47 -0.68
N PRO A 5 -5.07 18.92 -1.73
CA PRO A 5 -5.21 17.47 -1.84
C PRO A 5 -3.85 16.82 -1.98
N HIS A 6 -3.49 15.98 -1.00
CA HIS A 6 -2.29 15.15 -1.06
C HIS A 6 -2.65 13.76 -1.54
N ASP A 7 -1.91 13.24 -2.52
CA ASP A 7 -2.08 11.87 -2.99
C ASP A 7 -1.62 10.88 -1.90
N ILE A 8 -2.34 9.77 -1.78
CA ILE A 8 -2.16 8.77 -0.74
C ILE A 8 -1.65 7.49 -1.39
N VAL A 9 -0.42 7.11 -1.05
CA VAL A 9 0.12 5.79 -1.39
C VAL A 9 -0.11 4.85 -0.21
N PHE A 10 -1.08 3.95 -0.36
CA PHE A 10 -1.35 2.91 0.64
C PHE A 10 -0.53 1.66 0.32
N VAL A 11 0.53 1.44 1.09
CA VAL A 11 1.30 0.20 1.06
C VAL A 11 0.60 -0.83 1.92
N VAL A 12 0.12 -1.89 1.30
CA VAL A 12 -0.62 -2.96 1.98
C VAL A 12 0.27 -3.65 3.03
N PRO A 13 -0.27 -4.08 4.18
CA PRO A 13 0.52 -4.68 5.26
C PRO A 13 1.30 -5.92 4.81
N ALA A 14 2.53 -6.04 5.29
CA ALA A 14 3.30 -7.28 5.25
C ALA A 14 3.05 -8.07 6.54
N ALA A 15 2.25 -9.13 6.46
CA ALA A 15 1.87 -9.93 7.62
C ALA A 15 1.96 -11.44 7.32
N VAL A 16 2.28 -12.21 8.36
CA VAL A 16 2.35 -13.69 8.28
C VAL A 16 0.96 -14.27 8.06
N GLU A 17 -0.03 -13.69 8.73
CA GLU A 17 -1.45 -14.01 8.62
C GLU A 17 -2.21 -12.82 8.04
N SER A 18 -3.34 -13.08 7.38
CA SER A 18 -4.19 -12.00 6.89
C SER A 18 -4.87 -11.32 8.08
N PRO A 19 -4.97 -9.98 8.09
CA PRO A 19 -5.85 -9.27 9.03
C PRO A 19 -7.28 -9.81 8.99
N ALA A 20 -7.98 -9.68 10.12
CA ALA A 20 -9.38 -10.06 10.24
C ALA A 20 -10.27 -9.16 9.37
N ASP A 21 -11.46 -9.66 9.00
CA ASP A 21 -12.38 -8.89 8.14
C ASP A 21 -12.82 -7.57 8.78
N SER A 22 -12.92 -7.50 10.12
CA SER A 22 -13.20 -6.26 10.84
C SER A 22 -12.11 -5.20 10.65
N GLU A 23 -10.84 -5.61 10.66
CA GLU A 23 -9.70 -4.70 10.44
C GLU A 23 -9.67 -4.22 8.99
N TRP A 24 -9.97 -5.10 8.03
CA TRP A 24 -10.15 -4.71 6.63
C TRP A 24 -11.29 -3.72 6.43
N MET A 25 -12.39 -3.87 7.17
CA MET A 25 -13.51 -2.93 7.13
C MET A 25 -13.10 -1.55 7.65
N GLU A 26 -12.34 -1.49 8.76
CA GLU A 26 -11.80 -0.24 9.30
C GLU A 26 -10.91 0.47 8.28
N VAL A 27 -9.98 -0.27 7.64
CA VAL A 27 -9.14 0.25 6.56
C VAL A 27 -10.00 0.77 5.40
N THR A 28 -11.02 0.00 5.00
CA THR A 28 -11.93 0.39 3.91
C THR A 28 -12.62 1.72 4.24
N MET A 29 -13.20 1.85 5.43
CA MET A 29 -13.85 3.09 5.86
C MET A 29 -12.88 4.27 5.88
N ALA A 30 -11.67 4.08 6.43
CA ALA A 30 -10.66 5.13 6.48
C ALA A 30 -10.24 5.60 5.08
N LEU A 31 -10.06 4.68 4.14
CA LEU A 31 -9.70 4.99 2.76
C LEU A 31 -10.85 5.60 1.95
N THR A 32 -12.11 5.32 2.28
CA THR A 32 -13.27 5.98 1.66
C THR A 32 -13.38 7.44 2.09
N LEU A 33 -12.83 7.82 3.25
CA LEU A 33 -12.84 9.22 3.74
C LEU A 33 -11.89 10.14 2.97
N VAL A 34 -11.07 9.61 2.07
CA VAL A 34 -10.19 10.38 1.19
C VAL A 34 -11.06 11.33 0.35
N ARG A 35 -11.03 12.62 0.72
CA ARG A 35 -11.96 13.63 0.18
C ARG A 35 -11.56 14.04 -1.24
N GLY A 36 -12.57 14.46 -2.00
CA GLY A 36 -12.52 14.79 -3.43
C GLY A 36 -11.40 15.78 -3.78
N GLY A 37 -10.25 15.23 -4.13
CA GLY A 37 -9.05 16.00 -4.39
C GLY A 37 -7.88 15.04 -4.61
N SER A 38 -7.60 14.23 -3.59
CA SER A 38 -6.50 13.25 -3.54
C SER A 38 -6.71 12.02 -4.42
N GLU A 39 -5.63 11.50 -5.00
CA GLU A 39 -5.57 10.17 -5.58
C GLU A 39 -5.17 9.14 -4.52
N LEU A 40 -5.85 7.99 -4.49
CA LEU A 40 -5.50 6.84 -3.66
C LEU A 40 -4.84 5.77 -4.52
N VAL A 41 -3.56 5.48 -4.27
CA VAL A 41 -2.82 4.42 -4.94
C VAL A 41 -2.53 3.29 -3.98
N ALA A 42 -3.13 2.13 -4.20
CA ALA A 42 -2.80 0.92 -3.45
C ALA A 42 -1.64 0.15 -4.11
N VAL A 43 -0.62 -0.21 -3.32
CA VAL A 43 0.56 -0.94 -3.79
C VAL A 43 0.83 -2.16 -2.91
N ALA A 44 1.28 -3.24 -3.53
CA ALA A 44 1.48 -4.52 -2.85
C ALA A 44 2.56 -4.45 -1.75
N PRO A 45 2.44 -5.27 -0.69
CA PRO A 45 3.49 -5.35 0.33
C PRO A 45 4.77 -5.94 -0.26
N PRO A 46 5.94 -5.71 0.36
CA PRO A 46 7.12 -6.54 0.15
C PRO A 46 6.76 -8.03 0.16
N ARG A 47 7.29 -8.80 -0.81
CA ARG A 47 7.02 -10.24 -0.88
C ARG A 47 7.86 -10.99 0.15
N GLY A 48 7.26 -11.98 0.80
CA GLY A 48 8.00 -12.90 1.65
C GLY A 48 7.12 -13.61 2.67
N GLU A 49 6.07 -12.94 3.15
CA GLU A 49 5.21 -13.51 4.18
C GLU A 49 4.17 -14.48 3.63
N ALA A 50 3.75 -15.43 4.47
CA ALA A 50 2.83 -16.51 4.09
C ALA A 50 1.49 -15.97 3.56
N ALA A 51 0.93 -14.94 4.20
CA ALA A 51 -0.33 -14.32 3.79
C ALA A 51 -0.20 -13.35 2.59
N TRP A 52 0.99 -13.13 2.04
CA TRP A 52 1.22 -12.12 0.98
C TRP A 52 0.25 -12.22 -0.20
N LYS A 53 -0.07 -13.44 -0.65
CA LYS A 53 -1.03 -13.65 -1.74
C LYS A 53 -2.45 -13.29 -1.32
N ALA A 54 -2.89 -13.74 -0.14
CA ALA A 54 -4.24 -13.51 0.37
C ALA A 54 -4.48 -12.00 0.60
N ILE A 55 -3.51 -11.34 1.23
CA ILE A 55 -3.54 -9.89 1.52
C ILE A 55 -3.63 -9.06 0.24
N ARG A 56 -2.89 -9.42 -0.83
CA ARG A 56 -2.98 -8.73 -2.13
C ARG A 56 -4.37 -8.84 -2.75
N MET A 57 -4.96 -10.04 -2.71
CA MET A 57 -6.30 -10.26 -3.26
C MET A 57 -7.35 -9.48 -2.46
N LYS A 58 -7.25 -9.53 -1.13
CA LYS A 58 -8.14 -8.78 -0.24
C LYS A 58 -8.07 -7.28 -0.46
N MET A 59 -6.87 -6.72 -0.68
CA MET A 59 -6.75 -5.30 -1.01
C MET A 59 -7.40 -4.95 -2.36
N ILE A 60 -7.29 -5.84 -3.36
CA ILE A 60 -7.98 -5.63 -4.65
C ILE A 60 -9.49 -5.55 -4.42
N GLU A 61 -10.05 -6.43 -3.58
CA GLU A 61 -11.47 -6.39 -3.19
C GLU A 61 -11.82 -5.09 -2.47
N VAL A 62 -11.02 -4.66 -1.48
CA VAL A 62 -11.22 -3.39 -0.75
C VAL A 62 -11.26 -2.20 -1.70
N ILE A 63 -10.31 -2.10 -2.64
CA ILE A 63 -10.30 -1.02 -3.62
C ILE A 63 -11.53 -1.08 -4.53
N GLN A 64 -11.98 -2.27 -4.94
CA GLN A 64 -13.21 -2.41 -5.72
C GLN A 64 -14.41 -1.91 -4.92
N THR A 65 -14.55 -2.28 -3.65
CA THR A 65 -15.60 -1.78 -2.75
C THR A 65 -15.57 -0.25 -2.64
N ILE A 66 -14.38 0.35 -2.49
CA ILE A 66 -14.24 1.82 -2.42
C ILE A 66 -14.72 2.47 -3.73
N ARG A 67 -14.29 1.96 -4.89
CA ARG A 67 -14.71 2.47 -6.20
C ARG A 67 -16.22 2.37 -6.42
N GLU A 68 -16.85 1.28 -5.95
CA GLU A 68 -18.29 1.06 -6.04
C GLU A 68 -19.07 1.98 -5.08
N SER A 69 -18.53 2.24 -3.89
CA SER A 69 -19.15 3.13 -2.90
C SER A 69 -19.07 4.61 -3.30
N ALA A 70 -18.10 4.99 -4.12
CA ALA A 70 -17.82 6.38 -4.50
C ALA A 70 -17.62 6.55 -6.02
N PRO A 71 -18.68 6.33 -6.84
CA PRO A 71 -18.56 6.24 -8.30
C PRO A 71 -18.09 7.54 -8.96
N THR A 72 -18.32 8.69 -8.33
CA THR A 72 -17.90 10.02 -8.79
C THR A 72 -16.39 10.24 -8.70
N VAL A 73 -15.70 9.56 -7.79
CA VAL A 73 -14.25 9.68 -7.58
C VAL A 73 -13.48 8.39 -7.87
N LYS A 74 -14.13 7.36 -8.43
CA LYS A 74 -13.52 6.04 -8.74
C LYS A 74 -12.25 6.12 -9.60
N HIS A 75 -12.15 7.13 -10.45
CA HIS A 75 -10.99 7.37 -11.32
C HIS A 75 -9.76 7.83 -10.54
N LYS A 76 -9.95 8.37 -9.33
CA LYS A 76 -8.90 8.74 -8.38
C LYS A 76 -8.49 7.59 -7.46
N VAL A 77 -9.09 6.42 -7.61
CA VAL A 77 -8.72 5.24 -6.82
C VAL A 77 -8.00 4.28 -7.75
N VAL A 78 -6.69 4.22 -7.65
CA VAL A 78 -5.81 3.44 -8.52
C VAL A 78 -5.26 2.22 -7.78
N THR A 79 -5.24 1.09 -8.48
CA THR A 79 -4.68 -0.17 -7.97
C THR A 79 -3.45 -0.51 -8.79
N LYS A 80 -2.27 -0.41 -8.18
CA LYS A 80 -1.01 -0.88 -8.78
C LYS A 80 -0.61 -2.26 -8.25
N ILE A 81 -1.63 -3.06 -7.92
CA ILE A 81 -1.53 -4.46 -7.52
C ILE A 81 -2.09 -5.28 -8.69
N PRO A 82 -1.24 -5.87 -9.54
CA PRO A 82 -1.72 -6.73 -10.62
C PRO A 82 -2.39 -7.97 -10.04
N ALA A 83 -3.43 -8.48 -10.68
CA ALA A 83 -4.11 -9.71 -10.24
C ALA A 83 -3.17 -10.93 -10.30
N ALA A 84 -2.27 -10.97 -11.29
CA ALA A 84 -1.18 -11.94 -11.37
C ALA A 84 0.14 -11.32 -10.86
N ALA A 85 0.95 -12.08 -10.13
CA ALA A 85 2.28 -11.59 -9.75
C ALA A 85 3.14 -11.40 -11.02
N ARG A 86 3.54 -10.18 -11.31
CA ARG A 86 4.40 -9.82 -12.46
C ARG A 86 5.75 -9.32 -11.97
N GLU A 87 6.82 -9.66 -12.70
CA GLU A 87 8.24 -9.43 -12.37
C GLU A 87 8.62 -7.97 -12.04
N CYS A 88 7.82 -6.99 -12.47
CA CYS A 88 8.10 -5.55 -12.33
C CYS A 88 7.56 -4.90 -11.04
N MET A 89 6.93 -5.64 -10.12
CA MET A 89 6.39 -5.01 -8.89
C MET A 89 7.50 -4.67 -7.88
N PRO A 90 7.40 -3.55 -7.14
CA PRO A 90 8.29 -3.25 -5.99
C PRO A 90 8.37 -4.40 -4.97
N ALA A 91 7.26 -5.14 -4.84
CA ALA A 91 7.15 -6.34 -4.04
C ALA A 91 8.11 -7.48 -4.46
N LEU A 92 8.59 -7.52 -5.70
CA LEU A 92 9.51 -8.55 -6.20
C LEU A 92 10.98 -8.15 -6.15
N VAL A 93 11.28 -6.86 -6.26
CA VAL A 93 12.66 -6.34 -6.13
C VAL A 93 13.18 -6.48 -4.70
N THR A 94 12.30 -6.42 -3.70
CA THR A 94 12.62 -6.73 -2.28
C THR A 94 12.91 -8.22 -1.99
N GLY A 95 13.11 -9.01 -3.05
CA GLY A 95 13.25 -10.46 -3.06
C GLY A 95 13.94 -11.07 -1.84
N TYR A 96 13.13 -11.78 -1.04
CA TYR A 96 13.50 -12.86 -0.12
C TYR A 96 14.29 -12.51 1.15
N LYS A 97 14.51 -11.24 1.47
CA LYS A 97 15.07 -10.88 2.79
C LYS A 97 13.95 -10.75 3.82
N LEU A 98 13.46 -11.92 4.24
CA LEU A 98 12.48 -12.03 5.32
C LEU A 98 12.99 -11.31 6.57
N ARG A 99 12.07 -10.64 7.26
CA ARG A 99 12.31 -10.25 8.64
C ARG A 99 12.56 -11.50 9.48
N LYS A 100 13.38 -11.37 10.53
CA LYS A 100 13.82 -12.52 11.36
C LYS A 100 12.68 -13.14 12.21
N GLY A 101 11.45 -12.64 12.09
CA GLY A 101 10.26 -13.08 12.80
C GLY A 101 9.11 -12.09 12.59
N VAL A 102 7.91 -12.44 13.07
CA VAL A 102 6.66 -11.68 12.88
C VAL A 102 6.71 -10.26 13.46
N GLU A 103 7.45 -10.08 14.55
CA GLU A 103 7.64 -8.78 15.22
C GLU A 103 8.90 -8.04 14.77
N ALA A 104 9.73 -8.66 13.92
CA ALA A 104 10.99 -8.07 13.52
C ALA A 104 10.77 -7.02 12.42
N ALA A 105 11.42 -5.85 12.55
CA ALA A 105 11.47 -4.89 11.46
C ALA A 105 12.20 -5.48 10.24
N TYR A 106 11.82 -5.02 9.04
CA TYR A 106 12.64 -5.28 7.85
C TYR A 106 14.00 -4.59 7.99
N PRO A 107 15.09 -5.19 7.49
CA PRO A 107 16.37 -4.50 7.43
C PRO A 107 16.25 -3.19 6.64
N ASN A 108 16.89 -2.11 7.11
CA ASN A 108 16.83 -0.79 6.45
C ASN A 108 17.18 -0.83 4.96
N ALA A 109 18.13 -1.69 4.57
CA ALA A 109 18.48 -1.88 3.16
C ALA A 109 17.29 -2.34 2.30
N VAL A 110 16.45 -3.24 2.83
CA VAL A 110 15.24 -3.74 2.15
C VAL A 110 14.17 -2.66 2.06
N VAL A 111 13.99 -1.89 3.13
CA VAL A 111 13.03 -0.76 3.16
C VAL A 111 13.44 0.31 2.15
N ASN A 112 14.72 0.68 2.10
CA ASN A 112 15.21 1.69 1.16
C ASN A 112 15.09 1.21 -0.30
N GLU A 113 15.46 -0.04 -0.60
CA GLU A 113 15.32 -0.63 -1.92
C GLU A 113 13.84 -0.73 -2.35
N PHE A 114 12.94 -1.05 -1.41
CA PHE A 114 11.50 -0.99 -1.64
C PHE A 114 11.04 0.42 -2.02
N ILE A 115 11.40 1.43 -1.22
CA ILE A 115 10.98 2.82 -1.44
C ILE A 115 11.52 3.35 -2.77
N ASP A 116 12.78 3.07 -3.11
CA ASP A 116 13.37 3.53 -4.37
C ASP A 116 12.75 2.85 -5.60
N THR A 117 12.38 1.56 -5.47
CA THR A 117 11.64 0.87 -6.52
C THR A 117 10.21 1.37 -6.63
N LEU A 118 9.56 1.61 -5.48
CA LEU A 118 8.22 2.18 -5.40
C LEU A 118 8.16 3.54 -6.08
N ARG A 119 9.15 4.40 -5.83
CA ARG A 119 9.30 5.71 -6.50
C ARG A 119 9.29 5.55 -8.01
N LYS A 120 10.22 4.77 -8.57
CA LYS A 120 10.32 4.54 -10.02
C LYS A 120 9.05 3.93 -10.61
N TYR A 121 8.37 3.08 -9.83
CA TYR A 121 7.14 2.42 -10.26
C TYR A 121 5.91 3.34 -10.24
N LEU A 122 5.95 4.42 -9.46
CA LEU A 122 4.87 5.41 -9.33
C LEU A 122 5.15 6.72 -10.08
N ASP A 123 6.40 6.96 -10.49
CA ASP A 123 6.85 8.18 -11.20
C ASP A 123 6.11 8.42 -12.53
N GLU A 124 5.48 7.37 -13.09
CA GLU A 124 4.63 7.48 -14.28
C GLU A 124 3.19 7.96 -13.96
N ASP A 125 2.76 7.94 -12.70
CA ASP A 125 1.35 8.11 -12.31
C ASP A 125 1.10 9.20 -11.24
N VAL A 126 2.06 9.45 -10.34
CA VAL A 126 1.86 10.38 -9.20
C VAL A 126 3.13 11.18 -8.90
N ALA A 127 3.01 12.51 -8.79
CA ALA A 127 4.09 13.38 -8.32
C ALA A 127 4.16 13.33 -6.78
N ILE A 128 5.03 12.47 -6.23
CA ILE A 128 5.11 12.26 -4.79
C ILE A 128 6.04 13.30 -4.13
N GLU A 129 5.48 14.26 -3.40
CA GLU A 129 6.22 15.06 -2.41
C GLU A 129 6.21 14.35 -1.05
N TYR A 130 7.39 14.17 -0.44
CA TYR A 130 7.52 13.44 0.82
C TYR A 130 7.66 14.41 2.01
N SER A 131 6.78 14.28 3.01
CA SER A 131 7.11 14.63 4.39
C SER A 131 7.35 13.34 5.18
N CYS A 132 8.56 13.19 5.72
CA CYS A 132 8.87 12.11 6.65
C CYS A 132 8.20 12.46 7.98
N ALA A 133 6.99 11.94 8.23
CA ALA A 133 6.48 11.88 9.59
C ALA A 133 7.37 10.90 10.37
N ARG A 134 8.44 11.41 10.98
CA ARG A 134 9.16 10.73 12.05
C ARG A 134 8.22 10.61 13.24
N THR A 135 7.30 9.67 13.19
CA THR A 135 6.70 9.19 14.42
C THR A 135 7.70 8.20 14.99
N ASN A 136 8.35 8.59 16.08
CA ASN A 136 9.20 7.73 16.87
C ASN A 136 8.37 6.51 17.31
N ILE A 137 8.53 5.38 16.62
CA ILE A 137 8.00 4.09 17.05
C ILE A 137 9.17 3.12 17.11
N PHE A 138 10.18 3.47 17.90
CA PHE A 138 11.21 2.56 18.38
C PHE A 138 11.63 3.05 19.77
N GLU A 139 10.95 2.56 20.80
CA GLU A 139 11.56 2.27 22.10
C GLU A 139 11.50 0.75 22.31
#